data_AF-A0A2V6WX26-F1
#
_entry.id   AF-A0A2V6WX26-F1
#
_cell.length_a   1.000
_cell.length_b   1.000
_cell.length_c   1.000
_cell.angle_alpha   90.00
_cell.angle_beta   90.00
_cell.angle_gamma   90.00
#
_symmetry.space_group_name_H-M   'P 1'
#
loop_
_entity.id
_entity.type
_entity.pdbx_description
1 polymer ?
#
loop_
_entity_poly.entity_id
_entity_poly.type
_entity_poly.pdbx_seq_one_letter_code
_entity_poly.pdbx_strand_id
1 'polypeptide(L)'
;MAELFDQIDELRRSPGKVAVATLVNTRGTTPRKEGAKMLVGEGGSVLGSVTIGGCVDAQVIEQTEDVLNTNRPRLLELNLGDEEAWEIGLTCGGTIEVFVEPLSADFLDRVRAHTGKGGRAAIITRLDGPVGSKILMLDDGTITGTLGEAALDERFIEEARDAMTVGTSRTLFAEGTRAFVEVFAPSALLLVVGASHVSMPMTELARVLGYRTVVIDGRPRFATRERFPQVDELKIGIPSELVSEYPLVPSTALVLMAHDYKYDLPVLHKALATEVGYIG
;
A
#
# COMPACT_ATOMS: atom_id res chain seq x y z
N MET A 1 2.49 1.74 -1.96
CA MET A 1 2.81 1.17 -0.64
C MET A 1 4.15 1.68 -0.13
N ALA A 2 5.29 1.39 -0.79
CA ALA A 2 6.59 1.94 -0.40
C ALA A 2 6.57 3.48 -0.31
N GLU A 3 6.03 4.14 -1.33
CA GLU A 3 5.90 5.61 -1.36
C GLU A 3 5.13 6.18 -0.17
N LEU A 4 4.11 5.48 0.35
CA LEU A 4 3.33 5.96 1.50
C LEU A 4 4.20 5.99 2.77
N PHE A 5 4.95 4.93 3.04
CA PHE A 5 5.82 4.87 4.21
C PHE A 5 6.96 5.89 4.12
N ASP A 6 7.50 6.11 2.92
CA ASP A 6 8.55 7.10 2.70
C ASP A 6 8.02 8.54 2.91
N GLN A 7 6.79 8.84 2.46
CA GLN A 7 6.11 10.11 2.73
C GLN A 7 5.81 10.31 4.22
N ILE A 8 5.39 9.25 4.92
CA ILE A 8 5.19 9.30 6.38
C ILE A 8 6.53 9.60 7.08
N ASP A 9 7.61 8.92 6.70
CA ASP A 9 8.94 9.16 7.26
C ASP A 9 9.41 10.60 6.99
N GLU A 10 9.15 11.14 5.81
CA GLU A 10 9.46 12.52 5.45
C GLU A 10 8.75 13.52 6.36
N LEU A 11 7.44 13.39 6.53
CA LEU A 11 6.67 14.31 7.39
C LEU A 11 7.03 14.16 8.87
N ARG A 12 7.33 12.95 9.33
CA ARG A 12 7.78 12.70 10.72
C ARG A 12 9.15 13.30 11.03
N ARG A 13 9.98 13.63 10.04
CA ARG A 13 11.26 14.34 10.27
C ARG A 13 11.05 15.81 10.62
N SER A 14 9.93 16.39 10.23
CA SER A 14 9.57 17.75 10.62
C SER A 14 8.97 17.75 12.03
N PRO A 15 9.32 18.70 12.90
CA PRO A 15 8.70 18.81 14.21
C PRO A 15 7.23 19.21 14.05
N GLY A 16 6.33 18.44 14.64
CA GLY A 16 4.90 18.75 14.65
C GLY A 16 4.03 17.50 14.61
N LYS A 17 2.73 17.69 14.83
CA LYS A 17 1.73 16.65 14.64
C LYS A 17 1.49 16.41 13.15
N VAL A 18 1.14 15.17 12.81
CA VAL A 18 0.75 14.78 11.46
C VAL A 18 -0.61 14.12 11.54
N ALA A 19 -1.48 14.43 10.58
CA ALA A 19 -2.75 13.77 10.41
C ALA A 19 -2.81 13.12 9.03
N VAL A 20 -3.58 12.05 8.96
CA VAL A 20 -3.80 11.28 7.74
C VAL A 20 -5.29 11.37 7.39
N ALA A 21 -5.56 11.83 6.18
CA ALA A 21 -6.85 11.79 5.55
C ALA A 21 -6.88 10.61 4.58
N THR A 22 -7.82 9.69 4.76
CA THR A 22 -7.99 8.50 3.94
C THR A 22 -9.34 8.53 3.25
N LEU A 23 -9.38 8.38 1.93
CA LEU A 23 -10.62 8.18 1.20
C LEU A 23 -11.18 6.79 1.54
N VAL A 24 -12.27 6.72 2.30
CA VAL A 24 -12.83 5.46 2.81
C VAL A 24 -14.04 4.99 2.02
N ASN A 25 -14.73 5.89 1.33
CA ASN A 25 -15.90 5.55 0.54
C ASN A 25 -16.03 6.49 -0.66
N THR A 26 -16.56 5.96 -1.76
CA THR A 26 -16.84 6.72 -2.98
C THR A 26 -18.20 6.33 -3.53
N ARG A 27 -18.98 7.32 -3.97
CA ARG A 27 -20.23 7.11 -4.70
C ARG A 27 -20.22 7.92 -5.99
N GLY A 28 -20.57 7.30 -7.10
CA GLY A 28 -20.50 7.91 -8.43
C GLY A 28 -19.11 7.82 -9.06
N THR A 29 -18.81 8.72 -9.99
CA THR A 29 -17.52 8.76 -10.70
C THR A 29 -16.51 9.60 -9.93
N THR A 30 -15.66 8.92 -9.17
CA THR A 30 -14.58 9.55 -8.41
C THR A 30 -13.22 9.23 -9.04
N PRO A 31 -12.25 10.15 -8.99
CA PRO A 31 -10.99 9.97 -9.70
C PRO A 31 -9.97 9.10 -8.96
N ARG A 32 -10.12 8.94 -7.64
CA ARG A 32 -9.30 8.09 -6.78
C ARG A 32 -10.16 6.95 -6.24
N LYS A 33 -9.48 5.85 -5.93
CA LYS A 33 -10.08 4.68 -5.28
C LYS A 33 -9.95 4.80 -3.76
N GLU A 34 -10.81 4.08 -3.05
CA GLU A 34 -10.73 3.89 -1.61
C GLU A 34 -9.31 3.45 -1.19
N GLY A 35 -8.83 4.00 -0.07
CA GLY A 35 -7.45 3.86 0.39
C GLY A 35 -6.50 4.95 -0.10
N ALA A 36 -6.91 5.86 -1.00
CA ALA A 36 -6.12 7.04 -1.32
C ALA A 36 -5.89 7.89 -0.06
N LYS A 37 -4.66 8.37 0.13
CA LYS A 37 -4.25 9.11 1.32
C LYS A 37 -3.70 10.49 1.00
N MET A 38 -3.97 11.41 1.90
CA MET A 38 -3.31 12.70 2.02
C MET A 38 -2.80 12.85 3.45
N LEU A 39 -1.53 13.22 3.57
CA LEU A 39 -0.87 13.49 4.85
C LEU A 39 -0.74 15.00 5.00
N VAL A 40 -1.11 15.52 6.17
CA VAL A 40 -1.06 16.94 6.48
C VAL A 40 -0.26 17.11 7.78
N GLY A 41 0.85 17.84 7.69
CA GLY A 41 1.68 18.19 8.84
C GLY A 41 1.30 19.54 9.44
N GLU A 42 1.59 19.68 10.72
CA GLU A 42 1.53 20.97 11.42
C GLU A 42 2.49 21.97 10.74
N GLY A 43 1.97 23.14 10.34
CA GLY A 43 2.71 24.10 9.50
C GLY A 43 2.38 24.04 8.00
N GLY A 44 1.40 23.22 7.59
CA GLY A 44 0.80 23.26 6.25
C GLY A 44 1.53 22.43 5.19
N SER A 45 2.44 21.56 5.59
CA SER A 45 3.03 20.57 4.67
C SER A 45 1.98 19.54 4.27
N VAL A 46 1.90 19.25 2.97
CA VAL A 46 0.92 18.30 2.42
C VAL A 46 1.62 17.34 1.47
N LEU A 47 1.40 16.04 1.67
CA LEU A 47 1.87 14.98 0.78
C LEU A 47 0.69 14.07 0.38
N GLY A 48 0.62 13.71 -0.90
CA GLY A 48 -0.49 12.91 -1.43
C GLY A 48 -1.75 13.74 -1.68
N SER A 49 -2.85 13.04 -1.96
CA SER A 49 -4.15 13.64 -2.29
C SER A 49 -5.23 12.57 -2.18
N VAL A 50 -6.40 12.95 -1.67
CA VAL A 50 -7.59 12.09 -1.66
C VAL A 50 -8.39 12.20 -2.97
N THR A 51 -8.09 13.20 -3.82
CA THR A 51 -8.69 13.38 -5.15
C THR A 51 -7.60 13.57 -6.25
N ILE A 52 -7.88 14.34 -7.32
CA ILE A 52 -6.85 14.77 -8.31
C ILE A 52 -6.16 16.06 -7.85
N GLY A 53 -6.61 16.67 -6.74
CA GLY A 53 -6.27 18.04 -6.37
C GLY A 53 -7.44 18.99 -6.66
N GLY A 54 -7.48 20.12 -5.95
CA GLY A 54 -8.48 21.17 -6.14
C GLY A 54 -9.22 21.56 -4.86
N CYS A 55 -10.47 22.04 -5.01
CA CYS A 55 -11.27 22.57 -3.91
C CYS A 55 -11.52 21.54 -2.80
N VAL A 56 -11.71 20.27 -3.15
CA VAL A 56 -12.00 19.19 -2.20
C VAL A 56 -10.80 18.91 -1.32
N ASP A 57 -9.59 18.83 -1.90
CA ASP A 57 -8.37 18.64 -1.12
C ASP A 57 -8.13 19.83 -0.17
N ALA A 58 -8.41 21.07 -0.61
CA ALA A 58 -8.33 22.25 0.23
C ALA A 58 -9.27 22.19 1.44
N GLN A 59 -10.52 21.74 1.24
CA GLN A 59 -11.46 21.52 2.34
C GLN A 59 -10.97 20.44 3.31
N VAL A 60 -10.42 19.33 2.80
CA VAL A 60 -9.88 18.27 3.67
C VAL A 60 -8.68 18.79 4.47
N ILE A 61 -7.80 19.60 3.88
CA ILE A 61 -6.67 20.23 4.58
C ILE A 61 -7.18 21.10 5.73
N GLU A 62 -8.15 21.98 5.47
CA GLU A 62 -8.76 22.84 6.50
C GLU A 62 -9.35 22.02 7.65
N GLN A 63 -10.12 20.96 7.35
CA GLN A 63 -10.70 20.08 8.36
C GLN A 63 -9.65 19.26 9.12
N THR A 64 -8.47 19.08 8.55
CA THR A 64 -7.37 18.37 9.19
C THR A 64 -6.74 19.19 10.31
N GLU A 65 -6.73 20.52 10.21
CA GLU A 65 -6.24 21.40 11.28
C GLU A 65 -7.04 21.20 12.59
N ASP A 66 -8.36 21.07 12.49
CA ASP A 66 -9.24 20.77 13.62
C ASP A 66 -8.89 19.43 14.28
N VAL A 67 -8.62 18.41 13.47
CA VAL A 67 -8.24 17.07 13.96
C VAL A 67 -6.88 17.12 14.68
N LEU A 68 -5.91 17.85 14.14
CA LEU A 68 -4.59 18.06 14.76
C LEU A 68 -4.70 18.80 16.11
N ASN A 69 -5.55 19.82 16.17
CA ASN A 69 -5.78 20.64 17.36
C ASN A 69 -6.51 19.86 18.46
N THR A 70 -7.59 19.15 18.11
CA THR A 70 -8.43 18.43 19.07
C THR A 70 -7.92 17.03 19.40
N ASN A 71 -7.05 16.47 18.56
CA ASN A 71 -6.60 15.08 18.59
C ASN A 71 -7.78 14.09 18.56
N ARG A 72 -8.84 14.42 17.81
CA ARG A 72 -10.04 13.59 17.65
C ARG A 72 -10.29 13.28 16.18
N PRO A 73 -10.43 12.00 15.81
CA PRO A 73 -10.71 11.62 14.44
C PRO A 73 -12.10 12.08 13.99
N ARG A 74 -12.26 12.25 12.68
CA ARG A 74 -13.51 12.69 12.05
C ARG A 74 -13.74 11.99 10.72
N LEU A 75 -15.01 11.74 10.40
CA LEU A 75 -15.44 11.35 9.07
C LEU A 75 -16.06 12.57 8.38
N LEU A 76 -15.54 12.91 7.21
CA LEU A 76 -16.02 14.02 6.38
C LEU A 76 -16.80 13.45 5.21
N GLU A 77 -17.97 14.00 4.91
CA GLU A 77 -18.73 13.71 3.70
C GLU A 77 -18.66 14.93 2.79
N LEU A 78 -18.14 14.76 1.57
CA LEU A 78 -17.87 15.85 0.63
C LEU A 78 -18.52 15.57 -0.72
N ASN A 79 -19.15 16.60 -1.28
CA ASN A 79 -19.73 16.56 -2.61
C ASN A 79 -18.73 17.11 -3.64
N LEU A 80 -18.50 16.37 -4.72
CA LEU A 80 -17.52 16.74 -5.76
C LEU A 80 -18.04 17.76 -6.78
N GLY A 81 -19.28 18.22 -6.64
CA GLY A 81 -19.88 19.27 -7.47
C GLY A 81 -21.38 19.46 -7.20
N ASP A 82 -21.86 20.69 -7.37
CA ASP A 82 -23.28 21.03 -7.41
C ASP A 82 -23.88 20.71 -8.80
N GLU A 83 -25.20 20.56 -8.87
CA GLU A 83 -25.97 20.25 -10.09
C GLU A 83 -25.66 21.17 -11.30
N GLU A 84 -25.07 22.35 -11.10
CA GLU A 84 -24.66 23.30 -12.15
C GLU A 84 -23.32 22.92 -12.86
N ALA A 85 -22.50 22.02 -12.31
CA ALA A 85 -21.23 21.60 -12.93
C ALA A 85 -21.41 20.72 -14.17
N TRP A 86 -22.60 20.12 -14.32
CA TRP A 86 -22.99 19.34 -15.51
C TRP A 86 -23.15 20.21 -16.76
N GLU A 87 -23.58 21.48 -16.62
CA GLU A 87 -23.82 22.37 -17.76
C GLU A 87 -22.52 22.81 -18.48
N ILE A 88 -21.37 22.62 -17.81
CA ILE A 88 -20.04 23.01 -18.31
C ILE A 88 -19.14 21.82 -18.66
N GLY A 89 -19.66 20.59 -18.62
CA GLY A 89 -18.94 19.39 -19.07
C GLY A 89 -17.82 18.90 -18.13
N LEU A 90 -17.85 19.28 -16.85
CA LEU A 90 -16.94 18.75 -15.83
C LEU A 90 -17.51 17.42 -15.28
N THR A 91 -16.71 16.35 -15.30
CA THR A 91 -17.17 14.94 -15.18
C THR A 91 -17.17 14.35 -13.77
N CYS A 92 -16.80 15.13 -12.74
CA CYS A 92 -16.78 14.66 -11.36
C CYS A 92 -18.15 14.89 -10.70
N GLY A 93 -19.05 13.92 -10.80
CA GLY A 93 -20.39 13.97 -10.22
C GLY A 93 -20.59 12.85 -9.20
N GLY A 94 -20.09 13.04 -7.98
CA GLY A 94 -20.12 12.02 -6.94
C GLY A 94 -19.94 12.58 -5.53
N THR A 95 -20.12 11.70 -4.54
CA THR A 95 -19.83 11.99 -3.13
C THR A 95 -18.70 11.12 -2.63
N ILE A 96 -17.88 11.66 -1.74
CA ILE A 96 -16.79 10.93 -1.11
C ILE A 96 -16.88 11.03 0.40
N GLU A 97 -16.44 9.99 1.08
CA GLU A 97 -16.22 10.03 2.52
C GLU A 97 -14.73 9.94 2.81
N VAL A 98 -14.21 10.91 3.56
CA VAL A 98 -12.80 11.01 3.94
C VAL A 98 -12.68 10.89 5.44
N PHE A 99 -11.98 9.85 5.90
CA PHE A 99 -11.67 9.65 7.30
C PHE A 99 -10.36 10.35 7.66
N VAL A 100 -10.41 11.30 8.58
CA VAL A 100 -9.25 12.10 9.02
C VAL A 100 -8.94 11.78 10.47
N GLU A 101 -7.67 11.48 10.74
CA GLU A 101 -7.21 11.16 12.09
C GLU A 101 -5.77 11.60 12.34
N PRO A 102 -5.37 11.78 13.61
CA PRO A 102 -3.96 11.91 13.97
C PRO A 102 -3.18 10.64 13.59
N LEU A 103 -1.99 10.81 13.02
CA LEU A 103 -1.16 9.69 12.59
C LEU A 103 -0.70 8.87 13.81
N SER A 104 -1.16 7.61 13.88
CA SER A 104 -0.64 6.63 14.84
C SER A 104 0.52 5.83 14.23
N ALA A 105 1.73 6.06 14.74
CA ALA A 105 2.93 5.41 14.21
C ALA A 105 2.99 3.90 14.50
N ASP A 106 2.45 3.44 15.65
CA ASP A 106 2.61 2.05 16.10
C ASP A 106 2.08 1.03 15.08
N PHE A 107 0.84 1.23 14.60
CA PHE A 107 0.25 0.29 13.63
C PHE A 107 0.96 0.33 12.30
N LEU A 108 1.32 1.52 11.81
CA LEU A 108 1.99 1.67 10.52
C LEU A 108 3.41 1.09 10.54
N ASP A 109 4.15 1.28 11.63
CA ASP A 109 5.49 0.72 11.80
C ASP A 109 5.43 -0.83 11.83
N ARG A 110 4.42 -1.42 12.49
CA ARG A 110 4.18 -2.87 12.47
C ARG A 110 3.79 -3.38 11.09
N VAL A 111 2.88 -2.70 10.40
CA VAL A 111 2.49 -3.04 9.02
C VAL A 111 3.70 -2.98 8.08
N ARG A 112 4.52 -1.92 8.16
CA ARG A 112 5.73 -1.77 7.34
C ARG A 112 6.71 -2.91 7.59
N ALA A 113 6.97 -3.24 8.85
CA ALA A 113 7.87 -4.32 9.23
C ALA A 113 7.38 -5.68 8.70
N HIS A 114 6.07 -5.92 8.73
CA HIS A 114 5.46 -7.16 8.27
C HIS A 114 5.44 -7.30 6.75
N THR A 115 4.99 -6.26 6.06
CA THR A 115 4.95 -6.22 4.59
C THR A 115 6.34 -6.23 3.96
N GLY A 116 7.35 -5.65 4.63
CA GLY A 116 8.75 -5.75 4.24
C GLY A 116 9.30 -7.18 4.23
N LYS A 117 8.70 -8.11 4.99
CA LYS A 117 9.04 -9.54 5.02
C LYS A 117 8.21 -10.38 4.05
N GLY A 118 7.34 -9.76 3.26
CA GLY A 118 6.42 -10.47 2.35
C GLY A 118 5.06 -10.82 2.94
N GLY A 119 4.78 -10.42 4.18
CA GLY A 119 3.46 -10.62 4.80
C GLY A 119 2.42 -9.60 4.36
N ARG A 120 1.15 -9.89 4.61
CA ARG A 120 0.01 -8.99 4.41
C ARG A 120 -0.53 -8.53 5.75
N ALA A 121 -1.11 -7.34 5.75
CA ALA A 121 -1.78 -6.78 6.93
C ALA A 121 -3.09 -6.10 6.53
N ALA A 122 -3.98 -5.94 7.50
CA ALA A 122 -5.12 -5.04 7.40
C ALA A 122 -5.24 -4.17 8.65
N ILE A 123 -5.65 -2.92 8.44
CA ILE A 123 -6.12 -2.06 9.52
C ILE A 123 -7.62 -1.86 9.32
N ILE A 124 -8.39 -2.28 10.31
CA ILE A 124 -9.84 -2.12 10.39
C ILE A 124 -10.10 -0.87 11.21
N THR A 125 -10.80 0.11 10.65
CA THR A 125 -11.08 1.39 11.32
C THR A 125 -12.58 1.63 11.39
N ARG A 126 -13.12 1.73 12.61
CA ARG A 126 -14.56 2.01 12.82
C ARG A 126 -14.90 3.42 12.36
N LEU A 127 -15.92 3.54 11.50
CA LEU A 127 -16.37 4.81 10.90
C LEU A 127 -17.61 5.41 11.60
N ASP A 128 -18.42 4.58 12.26
CA ASP A 128 -19.63 5.00 12.99
C ASP A 128 -19.54 4.70 14.49
N GLY A 129 -20.18 5.48 15.35
CA GLY A 129 -20.12 5.27 16.82
C GLY A 129 -18.85 5.89 17.42
N PRO A 130 -18.11 5.26 18.37
CA PRO A 130 -16.81 5.79 18.80
C PRO A 130 -15.79 5.67 17.65
N VAL A 131 -15.84 6.67 16.77
CA VAL A 131 -15.06 6.78 15.54
C VAL A 131 -13.56 6.66 15.83
N GLY A 132 -12.86 5.92 14.97
CA GLY A 132 -11.40 5.77 15.03
C GLY A 132 -10.90 4.66 15.95
N SER A 133 -11.79 3.86 16.54
CA SER A 133 -11.41 2.57 17.15
C SER A 133 -10.88 1.64 16.05
N LYS A 134 -9.81 0.89 16.34
CA LYS A 134 -9.06 0.15 15.32
C LYS A 134 -8.64 -1.25 15.75
N ILE A 135 -8.57 -2.13 14.76
CA ILE A 135 -7.90 -3.43 14.84
C ILE A 135 -6.81 -3.50 13.78
N LEU A 136 -5.61 -3.90 14.17
CA LEU A 136 -4.56 -4.36 13.27
C LEU A 136 -4.63 -5.88 13.19
N MET A 137 -4.66 -6.41 11.97
CA MET A 137 -4.60 -7.83 11.66
C MET A 137 -3.39 -8.10 10.75
N LEU A 138 -2.57 -9.09 11.11
CA LEU A 138 -1.50 -9.61 10.26
C LEU A 138 -1.87 -11.02 9.77
N ASP A 139 -1.37 -11.41 8.61
CA ASP A 139 -1.60 -12.76 8.05
C ASP A 139 -0.89 -13.89 8.81
N ASP A 140 0.00 -13.57 9.76
CA ASP A 140 0.60 -14.53 10.70
C ASP A 140 -0.32 -14.90 11.88
N GLY A 141 -1.53 -14.33 11.91
CA GLY A 141 -2.51 -14.55 12.97
C GLY A 141 -2.45 -13.53 14.11
N THR A 142 -1.49 -12.61 14.10
CA THR A 142 -1.41 -11.53 15.10
C THR A 142 -2.57 -10.55 14.91
N ILE A 143 -3.31 -10.30 15.99
CA ILE A 143 -4.41 -9.33 16.03
C ILE A 143 -4.18 -8.39 17.22
N THR A 144 -4.39 -7.08 17.04
CA THR A 144 -4.21 -6.08 18.11
C THR A 144 -5.23 -4.96 17.98
N GLY A 145 -5.78 -4.51 19.11
CA GLY A 145 -6.80 -3.46 19.13
C GLY A 145 -8.21 -4.04 19.26
N THR A 146 -9.21 -3.16 19.16
CA THR A 146 -10.63 -3.50 19.30
C THR A 146 -11.46 -2.38 18.68
N LEU A 147 -12.65 -2.71 18.15
CA LEU A 147 -13.68 -1.76 17.73
C LEU A 147 -14.66 -1.42 18.87
N GLY A 148 -14.43 -1.99 20.06
CA GLY A 148 -15.14 -1.73 21.30
C GLY A 148 -16.07 -2.87 21.75
N GLU A 149 -16.39 -3.82 20.88
CA GLU A 149 -17.35 -4.89 21.12
C GLU A 149 -16.87 -6.21 20.52
N ALA A 150 -16.79 -7.27 21.33
CA ALA A 150 -16.17 -8.54 20.90
C ALA A 150 -16.86 -9.19 19.68
N ALA A 151 -18.20 -9.17 19.63
CA ALA A 151 -18.95 -9.72 18.49
C ALA A 151 -18.70 -8.93 17.19
N LEU A 152 -18.53 -7.61 17.33
CA LEU A 152 -18.22 -6.72 16.21
C LEU A 152 -16.78 -6.97 15.71
N ASP A 153 -15.84 -7.12 16.64
CA ASP A 153 -14.44 -7.42 16.36
C ASP A 153 -14.32 -8.73 15.57
N GLU A 154 -14.95 -9.81 16.07
CA GLU A 154 -14.96 -11.12 15.40
C GLU A 154 -15.49 -11.03 13.96
N ARG A 155 -16.61 -10.31 13.77
CA ARG A 155 -17.23 -10.20 12.45
C ARG A 155 -16.37 -9.42 11.45
N PHE A 156 -15.79 -8.29 11.86
CA PHE A 156 -14.94 -7.52 10.96
C PHE A 156 -13.58 -8.19 10.70
N ILE A 157 -13.04 -8.94 11.66
CA ILE A 157 -11.83 -9.75 11.45
C ILE A 157 -12.06 -10.81 10.37
N GLU A 158 -13.21 -11.47 10.37
CA GLU A 158 -13.57 -12.45 9.34
C GLU A 158 -13.61 -11.82 7.96
N GLU A 159 -14.36 -10.73 7.79
CA GLU A 159 -14.48 -10.02 6.50
C GLU A 159 -13.15 -9.38 6.05
N ALA A 160 -12.33 -8.90 7.00
CA ALA A 160 -11.02 -8.36 6.69
C ALA A 160 -10.06 -9.43 6.17
N ARG A 161 -10.19 -10.69 6.61
CA ARG A 161 -9.42 -11.81 6.06
C ARG A 161 -9.69 -12.01 4.57
N ASP A 162 -10.96 -11.89 4.17
CA ASP A 162 -11.35 -12.00 2.76
C ASP A 162 -10.80 -10.81 1.95
N ALA A 163 -10.92 -9.59 2.48
CA ALA A 163 -10.34 -8.40 1.86
C ALA A 163 -8.81 -8.50 1.69
N MET A 164 -8.10 -9.02 2.69
CA MET A 164 -6.65 -9.28 2.64
C MET A 164 -6.28 -10.34 1.59
N THR A 165 -7.12 -11.36 1.41
CA THR A 165 -6.91 -12.41 0.40
C THR A 165 -7.02 -11.83 -1.01
N VAL A 166 -8.05 -11.01 -1.25
CA VAL A 166 -8.29 -10.32 -2.53
C VAL A 166 -7.30 -9.17 -2.77
N GLY A 167 -6.74 -8.58 -1.70
CA GLY A 167 -5.78 -7.48 -1.80
C GLY A 167 -6.45 -6.12 -2.04
N THR A 168 -7.72 -5.94 -1.65
CA THR A 168 -8.50 -4.73 -1.93
C THR A 168 -9.01 -4.10 -0.65
N SER A 169 -8.67 -2.83 -0.43
CA SER A 169 -9.25 -2.00 0.64
C SER A 169 -10.70 -1.64 0.32
N ARG A 170 -11.57 -1.68 1.32
CA ARG A 170 -13.00 -1.37 1.16
C ARG A 170 -13.68 -0.98 2.47
N THR A 171 -14.74 -0.18 2.38
CA THR A 171 -15.68 -0.04 3.49
C THR A 171 -16.62 -1.24 3.59
N LEU A 172 -16.80 -1.74 4.80
CA LEU A 172 -17.67 -2.85 5.16
C LEU A 172 -18.79 -2.38 6.10
N PHE A 173 -19.91 -3.10 6.08
CA PHE A 173 -21.05 -2.87 6.97
C PHE A 173 -21.45 -4.18 7.63
N ALA A 174 -21.47 -4.19 8.96
CA ALA A 174 -21.87 -5.34 9.77
C ALA A 174 -22.53 -4.85 11.07
N GLU A 175 -23.60 -5.51 11.50
CA GLU A 175 -24.29 -5.23 12.77
C GLU A 175 -24.63 -3.73 12.96
N GLY A 176 -25.06 -3.05 11.90
CA GLY A 176 -25.41 -1.62 11.96
C GLY A 176 -24.23 -0.65 12.03
N THR A 177 -22.99 -1.14 11.92
CA THR A 177 -21.76 -0.33 11.99
C THR A 177 -20.98 -0.41 10.68
N ARG A 178 -20.40 0.72 10.24
CA ARG A 178 -19.40 0.73 9.17
C ARG A 178 -17.97 0.70 9.71
N ALA A 179 -17.11 -0.04 9.02
CA ALA A 179 -15.67 0.03 9.23
C ALA A 179 -14.94 0.01 7.88
N PHE A 180 -13.89 0.81 7.77
CA PHE A 180 -12.98 0.76 6.63
C PHE A 180 -11.91 -0.30 6.88
N VAL A 181 -11.80 -1.28 5.98
CA VAL A 181 -10.71 -2.24 5.96
C VAL A 181 -9.67 -1.77 4.96
N GLU A 182 -8.53 -1.35 5.48
CA GLU A 182 -7.38 -0.99 4.67
C GLU A 182 -6.42 -2.16 4.57
N VAL A 183 -6.18 -2.64 3.36
CA VAL A 183 -5.30 -3.78 3.08
C VAL A 183 -3.92 -3.30 2.64
N PHE A 184 -2.90 -3.87 3.27
CA PHE A 184 -1.49 -3.62 3.02
C PHE A 184 -0.85 -4.92 2.52
N ALA A 185 -0.41 -4.93 1.26
CA ALA A 185 0.32 -6.03 0.67
C ALA A 185 1.79 -5.67 0.38
N PRO A 186 2.71 -6.64 0.32
CA PRO A 186 4.08 -6.40 -0.12
C PRO A 186 4.11 -5.74 -1.50
N SER A 187 5.05 -4.82 -1.71
CA SER A 187 5.28 -4.25 -3.05
C SER A 187 5.51 -5.36 -4.06
N ALA A 188 4.87 -5.27 -5.22
CA ALA A 188 5.08 -6.22 -6.31
C ALA A 188 6.57 -6.26 -6.69
N LEU A 189 7.13 -7.47 -6.74
CA LEU A 189 8.56 -7.68 -6.95
C LEU A 189 8.79 -8.45 -8.24
N LEU A 190 9.55 -7.86 -9.16
CA LEU A 190 10.14 -8.59 -10.28
C LEU A 190 11.57 -8.98 -9.88
N LEU A 191 11.75 -10.27 -9.62
CA LEU A 191 13.03 -10.88 -9.28
C LEU A 191 13.58 -11.63 -10.49
N VAL A 192 14.65 -11.11 -11.08
CA VAL A 192 15.24 -11.67 -12.30
C VAL A 192 16.55 -12.36 -11.96
N VAL A 193 16.67 -13.63 -12.33
CA VAL A 193 17.94 -14.37 -12.26
C VAL A 193 18.55 -14.37 -13.65
N GLY A 194 19.66 -13.65 -13.85
CA GLY A 194 20.35 -13.52 -15.12
C GLY A 194 20.30 -12.10 -15.69
N ALA A 195 21.43 -11.42 -15.66
CA ALA A 195 21.67 -10.09 -16.21
C ALA A 195 21.93 -10.15 -17.73
N SER A 196 20.93 -10.57 -18.49
CA SER A 196 20.99 -10.71 -19.94
C SER A 196 20.63 -9.41 -20.69
N HIS A 197 20.73 -9.40 -22.02
CA HIS A 197 20.21 -8.29 -22.83
C HIS A 197 18.68 -8.24 -22.85
N VAL A 198 18.01 -9.35 -22.57
CA VAL A 198 16.55 -9.43 -22.56
C VAL A 198 15.99 -8.93 -21.22
N SER A 199 16.73 -9.14 -20.11
CA SER A 199 16.30 -8.65 -18.80
C SER A 199 16.32 -7.11 -18.69
N MET A 200 17.13 -6.42 -19.50
CA MET A 200 17.22 -4.94 -19.51
C MET A 200 15.85 -4.28 -19.81
N PRO A 201 15.26 -4.43 -21.00
CA PRO A 201 13.96 -3.80 -21.31
C PRO A 201 12.83 -4.36 -20.44
N MET A 202 12.92 -5.62 -20.00
CA MET A 202 11.93 -6.20 -19.09
C MET A 202 11.89 -5.45 -17.76
N THR A 203 13.05 -5.16 -17.16
CA THR A 203 13.11 -4.38 -15.92
C THR A 203 12.65 -2.93 -16.09
N GLU A 204 12.84 -2.33 -17.27
CA GLU A 204 12.30 -1.00 -17.59
C GLU A 204 10.77 -1.00 -17.60
N LEU A 205 10.17 -1.96 -18.31
CA LEU A 205 8.72 -2.10 -18.37
C LEU A 205 8.12 -2.43 -17.00
N ALA A 206 8.78 -3.29 -16.23
CA ALA A 206 8.33 -3.64 -14.88
C ALA A 206 8.30 -2.42 -13.96
N ARG A 207 9.32 -1.55 -14.04
CA ARG A 207 9.34 -0.29 -13.29
C ARG A 207 8.17 0.62 -13.67
N VAL A 208 7.84 0.74 -14.96
CA VAL A 208 6.67 1.52 -15.41
C VAL A 208 5.37 0.98 -14.82
N LEU A 209 5.27 -0.34 -14.66
CA LEU A 209 4.12 -1.00 -14.02
C LEU A 209 4.14 -0.92 -12.48
N GLY A 210 5.17 -0.30 -11.88
CA GLY A 210 5.29 -0.13 -10.43
C GLY A 210 5.91 -1.32 -9.68
N TYR A 211 6.54 -2.26 -10.38
CA TYR A 211 7.32 -3.32 -9.72
C TYR A 211 8.61 -2.76 -9.12
N ARG A 212 8.93 -3.20 -7.91
CA ARG A 212 10.32 -3.21 -7.44
C ARG A 212 11.08 -4.23 -8.27
N THR A 213 12.27 -3.86 -8.74
CA THR A 213 13.07 -4.67 -9.66
C THR A 213 14.37 -5.07 -8.99
N VAL A 214 14.65 -6.38 -9.03
CA VAL A 214 15.90 -6.95 -8.52
C VAL A 214 16.47 -7.84 -9.59
N VAL A 215 17.75 -7.65 -9.92
CA VAL A 215 18.48 -8.51 -10.85
C VAL A 215 19.63 -9.19 -10.12
N ILE A 216 19.65 -10.52 -10.17
CA ILE A 216 20.68 -11.38 -9.60
C ILE A 216 21.49 -12.03 -10.73
N ASP A 217 22.81 -11.90 -10.72
CA ASP A 217 23.68 -12.66 -11.65
C ASP A 217 25.00 -13.03 -10.97
N GLY A 218 25.51 -14.24 -11.22
CA GLY A 218 26.81 -14.67 -10.70
C GLY A 218 28.01 -13.98 -11.36
N ARG A 219 27.80 -13.27 -12.47
CA ARG A 219 28.85 -12.70 -13.30
C ARG A 219 28.90 -11.18 -13.14
N PRO A 220 29.91 -10.61 -12.44
CA PRO A 220 29.98 -9.17 -12.15
C PRO A 220 30.05 -8.29 -13.40
N ARG A 221 30.57 -8.82 -14.51
CA ARG A 221 30.64 -8.08 -15.79
C ARG A 221 29.26 -7.86 -16.44
N PHE A 222 28.27 -8.69 -16.09
CA PHE A 222 26.93 -8.60 -16.67
C PHE A 222 26.00 -7.76 -15.77
N ALA A 223 26.03 -7.96 -14.46
CA ALA A 223 25.22 -7.18 -13.51
C ALA A 223 25.90 -5.85 -13.13
N THR A 224 25.95 -4.90 -14.07
CA THR A 224 26.55 -3.57 -13.86
C THR A 224 25.49 -2.47 -13.87
N ARG A 225 25.76 -1.38 -13.14
CA ARG A 225 24.90 -0.18 -13.12
C ARG A 225 24.77 0.50 -14.48
N GLU A 226 25.81 0.44 -15.32
CA GLU A 226 25.76 0.93 -16.70
C GLU A 226 24.73 0.18 -17.55
N ARG A 227 24.62 -1.14 -17.35
CA ARG A 227 23.67 -2.01 -18.06
C ARG A 227 22.26 -1.97 -17.47
N PHE A 228 22.13 -1.67 -16.17
CA PHE A 228 20.88 -1.65 -15.42
C PHE A 228 20.75 -0.39 -14.54
N PRO A 229 20.66 0.82 -15.12
CA PRO A 229 20.68 2.05 -14.34
C PRO A 229 19.42 2.25 -13.48
N GLN A 230 18.28 1.76 -13.96
CA GLN A 230 16.95 1.91 -13.33
C GLN A 230 16.54 0.79 -12.37
N VAL A 231 17.32 -0.29 -12.29
CA VAL A 231 17.01 -1.43 -11.42
C VAL A 231 17.23 -1.04 -9.97
N ASP A 232 16.27 -1.35 -9.09
CA ASP A 232 16.34 -0.94 -7.69
C ASP A 232 17.53 -1.65 -6.99
N GLU A 233 17.72 -2.94 -7.22
CA GLU A 233 18.87 -3.71 -6.71
C GLU A 233 19.54 -4.61 -7.74
N LEU A 234 20.87 -4.54 -7.78
CA LEU A 234 21.73 -5.46 -8.51
C LEU A 234 22.53 -6.29 -7.50
N LYS A 235 22.34 -7.61 -7.53
CA LYS A 235 23.01 -8.54 -6.62
C LYS A 235 23.94 -9.45 -7.42
N ILE A 236 25.20 -9.49 -7.01
CA ILE A 236 26.22 -10.32 -7.65
C ILE A 236 26.58 -11.47 -6.70
N GLY A 237 26.41 -12.70 -7.14
CA GLY A 237 26.70 -13.88 -6.33
C GLY A 237 25.93 -15.11 -6.79
N ILE A 238 25.88 -16.14 -5.94
CA ILE A 238 25.21 -17.40 -6.27
C ILE A 238 23.68 -17.17 -6.27
N PRO A 239 22.99 -17.30 -7.42
CA PRO A 239 21.57 -16.96 -7.51
C PRO A 239 20.68 -17.74 -6.55
N SER A 240 20.98 -19.01 -6.32
CA SER A 240 20.20 -19.84 -5.40
C SER A 240 20.34 -19.42 -3.95
N GLU A 241 21.43 -18.78 -3.54
CA GLU A 241 21.59 -18.23 -2.19
C GLU A 241 20.87 -16.88 -2.09
N LEU A 242 21.12 -16.00 -3.06
CA LEU A 242 20.60 -14.63 -3.06
C LEU A 242 19.08 -14.57 -3.23
N VAL A 243 18.48 -15.49 -3.99
CA VAL A 243 17.01 -15.52 -4.15
C VAL A 243 16.28 -15.72 -2.82
N SER A 244 16.93 -16.36 -1.84
CA SER A 244 16.36 -16.60 -0.50
C SER A 244 16.36 -15.37 0.40
N GLU A 245 17.02 -14.27 0.01
CA GLU A 245 16.94 -12.98 0.71
C GLU A 245 15.62 -12.26 0.45
N TYR A 246 14.85 -12.70 -0.55
CA TYR A 246 13.63 -12.04 -1.00
C TYR A 246 12.38 -12.87 -0.70
N PRO A 247 11.24 -12.22 -0.39
CA PRO A 247 9.98 -12.93 -0.18
C PRO A 247 9.47 -13.49 -1.51
N LEU A 248 9.43 -14.82 -1.63
CA LEU A 248 8.84 -15.53 -2.76
C LEU A 248 7.35 -15.81 -2.50
N VAL A 249 6.58 -14.73 -2.52
CA VAL A 249 5.16 -14.66 -2.15
C VAL A 249 4.26 -14.41 -3.38
N PRO A 250 2.92 -14.43 -3.24
CA PRO A 250 2.04 -14.34 -4.42
C PRO A 250 2.15 -13.05 -5.24
N SER A 251 2.74 -11.98 -4.70
CA SER A 251 3.01 -10.73 -5.43
C SER A 251 4.40 -10.68 -6.08
N THR A 252 5.18 -11.76 -5.98
CA THR A 252 6.52 -11.88 -6.57
C THR A 252 6.44 -12.61 -7.91
N ALA A 253 7.00 -11.97 -8.95
CA ALA A 253 7.27 -12.58 -10.24
C ALA A 253 8.77 -12.92 -10.33
N LEU A 254 9.09 -14.21 -10.37
CA LEU A 254 10.44 -14.73 -10.56
C LEU A 254 10.64 -15.05 -12.04
N VAL A 255 11.71 -14.53 -12.64
CA VAL A 255 12.05 -14.81 -14.05
C VAL A 255 13.47 -15.36 -14.15
N LEU A 256 13.60 -16.56 -14.71
CA LEU A 256 14.85 -17.29 -14.88
C LEU A 256 15.41 -17.04 -16.29
N MET A 257 16.50 -16.30 -16.34
CA MET A 257 17.15 -15.80 -17.56
C MET A 257 18.67 -16.00 -17.53
N ALA A 258 19.21 -16.83 -16.63
CA ALA A 258 20.64 -17.10 -16.62
C ALA A 258 21.06 -17.85 -17.88
N HIS A 259 20.12 -18.59 -18.49
CA HIS A 259 20.34 -19.49 -19.63
C HIS A 259 21.41 -20.55 -19.32
N ASP A 260 21.50 -20.96 -18.05
CA ASP A 260 22.44 -21.95 -17.56
C ASP A 260 21.75 -22.76 -16.46
N TYR A 261 21.55 -24.06 -16.73
CA TYR A 261 20.87 -24.97 -15.82
C TYR A 261 21.51 -25.01 -14.43
N LYS A 262 22.82 -24.70 -14.32
CA LYS A 262 23.52 -24.67 -13.02
C LYS A 262 23.03 -23.53 -12.12
N TYR A 263 22.54 -22.45 -12.72
CA TYR A 263 21.99 -21.31 -12.00
C TYR A 263 20.46 -21.38 -11.90
N ASP A 264 19.79 -21.70 -13.00
CA ASP A 264 18.32 -21.66 -13.07
C ASP A 264 17.68 -22.81 -12.27
N LEU A 265 18.21 -24.05 -12.36
CA LEU A 265 17.57 -25.22 -11.76
C LEU A 265 17.53 -25.17 -10.22
N PRO A 266 18.62 -24.80 -9.50
CA PRO A 266 18.57 -24.69 -8.05
C PRO A 266 17.63 -23.58 -7.56
N VAL A 267 17.50 -22.48 -8.32
CA VAL A 267 16.54 -21.41 -8.01
C VAL A 267 15.11 -21.92 -8.21
N LEU A 268 14.84 -22.58 -9.34
CA LEU A 268 13.52 -23.15 -9.65
C LEU A 268 13.06 -24.14 -8.57
N HIS A 269 13.95 -25.05 -8.14
CA HIS A 269 13.63 -26.00 -7.07
C HIS A 269 13.22 -25.31 -5.77
N LYS A 270 13.88 -24.20 -5.41
CA LYS A 270 13.51 -23.41 -4.23
C LYS A 270 12.17 -22.71 -4.42
N ALA A 271 11.96 -22.07 -5.56
CA ALA A 271 10.75 -21.32 -5.84
C ALA A 271 9.48 -22.20 -5.89
N LEU A 272 9.59 -23.44 -6.38
CA LEU A 272 8.48 -24.39 -6.40
C LEU A 272 8.02 -24.84 -5.01
N ALA A 273 8.81 -24.59 -3.97
CA ALA A 273 8.45 -24.88 -2.57
C ALA A 273 7.81 -23.68 -1.86
N THR A 274 7.56 -22.57 -2.55
CA THR A 274 6.97 -21.35 -1.98
C THR A 274 5.66 -20.97 -2.66
N GLU A 275 5.03 -19.91 -2.20
CA GLU A 275 3.80 -19.36 -2.79
C GLU A 275 4.10 -18.26 -3.82
N VAL A 276 5.20 -18.36 -4.58
CA VAL A 276 5.56 -17.36 -5.57
C VAL A 276 4.45 -17.20 -6.61
N GLY A 277 4.11 -15.96 -6.95
CA GLY A 277 2.97 -15.66 -7.82
C GLY A 277 3.17 -16.07 -9.28
N TYR A 278 4.41 -16.00 -9.76
CA TYR A 278 4.78 -16.33 -11.13
C TYR A 278 6.21 -16.84 -11.23
N ILE A 279 6.42 -17.87 -12.04
CA ILE A 279 7.74 -18.36 -12.45
C ILE A 279 7.77 -18.39 -13.98
N GLY A 280 8.70 -17.65 -14.58
CA GLY A 280 8.89 -17.56 -16.03
C GLY A 280 10.32 -17.79 -16.48
#